data_AF-A0A8S3E5J0-F1
#
_entry.id   AF-A0A8S3E5J0-F1
#
_cell.length_a   1.000
_cell.length_b   1.000
_cell.length_c   1.000
_cell.angle_alpha   90.00
_cell.angle_beta   90.00
_cell.angle_gamma   90.00
#
_symmetry.space_group_name_H-M   'P 1'
#
loop_
_entity.id
_entity.type
_entity.pdbx_description
1 polymer ?
#
loop_
_entity_poly.entity_id
_entity_poly.type
_entity_poly.pdbx_seq_one_letter_code
_entity_poly.pdbx_strand_id
1 'polypeptide(L)'
;AIRVITNMTYAIEQESPLLIVVRQIRGVISWTLPYTFSNGMIYSSASRILCLQNEINRTRPHMSRVFIEISTSNVDLIDYSIQLENITEFLLETGVSQQFSVSPTMPFYYKFTFPPDIEHVFIDVRSPDQLCTIVSVQSFDCPVYDISEIGTRQGHYQTMASIASFNVYASEFPKRNTFLLVFLVQPTDTDCLNDQEQTFIQPAGVIDIQRQKNATVTLHPPANYNFLYIAIFTTIGLFLMIYFVAFTIMCRNPDIYDQLGPDQLRKI
;
A
#
# COMPACT_ATOMS: atom_id res chain seq x y z
N ALA A 1 18.52 -1.34 -0.67
CA ALA A 1 18.14 -0.11 0.07
C ALA A 1 18.75 -0.16 1.46
N ILE A 2 18.93 0.95 2.17
CA ILE A 2 19.38 0.92 3.57
C ILE A 2 18.19 1.19 4.49
N ARG A 3 17.95 0.34 5.48
CA ARG A 3 17.01 0.58 6.58
C ARG A 3 17.79 0.89 7.84
N VAL A 4 17.37 1.93 8.55
CA VAL A 4 17.84 2.25 9.89
C VAL A 4 16.80 1.75 10.87
N ILE A 5 17.21 0.88 11.77
CA ILE A 5 16.40 0.33 12.85
C ILE A 5 16.96 0.87 14.15
N THR A 6 16.10 1.43 14.98
CA THR A 6 16.45 1.97 16.30
C THR A 6 15.58 1.31 17.34
N ASN A 7 16.21 0.81 18.41
CA ASN A 7 15.50 0.26 19.56
C ASN A 7 16.00 0.92 20.84
N MET A 8 15.10 1.07 21.80
CA MET A 8 15.34 1.56 23.15
C MET A 8 14.87 0.48 24.12
N THR A 9 15.65 0.17 25.16
CA THR A 9 15.30 -0.94 26.07
C THR A 9 14.23 -0.56 27.11
N TYR A 10 14.08 0.73 27.41
CA TYR A 10 13.12 1.23 28.38
C TYR A 10 12.32 2.39 27.78
N ALA A 11 10.99 2.30 27.76
CA ALA A 11 10.15 3.44 27.42
C ALA A 11 10.14 4.41 28.60
N ILE A 12 11.09 5.36 28.61
CA ILE A 12 11.18 6.40 29.63
C ILE A 12 10.03 7.41 29.45
N GLU A 13 9.69 8.15 30.51
CA GLU A 13 8.71 9.22 30.51
C GLU A 13 8.83 10.13 29.27
N GLN A 14 7.66 10.47 28.72
CA GLN A 14 7.47 11.15 27.44
C GLN A 14 8.14 12.54 27.36
N GLU A 15 8.61 13.07 28.49
CA GLU A 15 9.16 14.43 28.62
C GLU A 15 10.61 14.57 28.12
N SER A 16 11.37 13.49 27.92
CA SER A 16 12.75 13.56 27.40
C SER A 16 13.09 12.38 26.46
N PRO A 17 12.53 12.37 25.24
CA PRO A 17 12.75 11.27 24.31
C PRO A 17 14.18 11.25 23.75
N LEU A 18 14.56 10.10 23.23
CA LEU A 18 15.72 9.93 22.36
C LEU A 18 15.35 10.42 20.96
N LEU A 19 15.95 11.50 20.50
CA LEU A 19 15.78 12.03 19.15
C LEU A 19 16.84 11.43 18.23
N ILE A 20 16.40 10.81 17.14
CA ILE A 20 17.26 10.28 16.08
C ILE A 20 17.05 11.13 14.84
N VAL A 21 18.15 11.65 14.28
CA VAL A 21 18.17 12.43 13.05
C VAL A 21 19.10 11.77 12.05
N VAL A 22 18.57 11.34 10.91
CA VAL A 22 19.35 10.77 9.82
C VAL A 22 19.42 11.76 8.67
N ARG A 23 20.64 12.24 8.41
CA ARG A 23 20.95 13.18 7.33
C ARG A 23 21.55 12.42 6.14
N GLN A 24 20.96 12.67 4.98
CA GLN A 24 21.38 12.16 3.68
C GLN A 24 21.52 13.32 2.69
N ILE A 25 22.08 13.08 1.51
CA ILE A 25 22.41 14.13 0.54
C ILE A 25 21.18 14.95 0.11
N ARG A 26 20.00 14.32 0.03
CA ARG A 26 18.77 14.91 -0.50
C ARG A 26 17.64 15.04 0.52
N GLY A 27 17.95 14.93 1.81
CA GLY A 27 16.93 15.04 2.83
C GLY A 27 17.42 14.75 4.23
N VAL A 28 16.53 14.99 5.17
CA VAL A 28 16.70 14.63 6.57
C VAL A 28 15.42 13.95 7.00
N ILE A 29 15.55 12.84 7.71
CA ILE A 29 14.44 12.17 8.38
C ILE A 29 14.76 12.12 9.86
N SER A 30 13.73 12.22 10.70
CA SER A 30 13.92 12.20 12.14
C SER A 30 12.73 11.57 12.82
N TRP A 31 12.98 10.87 13.92
CA TRP A 31 11.95 10.29 14.76
C TRP A 31 12.42 10.25 16.21
N THR A 32 11.48 10.07 17.12
CA THR A 32 11.75 9.98 18.55
C THR A 32 11.47 8.58 19.07
N LEU A 33 12.25 8.13 20.05
CA LEU A 33 11.96 6.96 20.87
C LEU A 33 11.78 7.37 22.36
N PRO A 34 10.77 6.84 23.06
CA PRO A 34 9.72 5.99 22.50
C PRO A 34 8.83 6.76 21.51
N TYR A 35 8.34 6.06 20.49
CA TYR A 35 7.45 6.62 19.48
C TYR A 35 6.02 6.57 20.01
N THR A 36 5.38 7.73 20.14
CA THR A 36 4.03 7.85 20.73
C THR A 36 2.99 8.26 19.71
N PHE A 37 1.89 7.51 19.63
CA PHE A 37 0.74 7.86 18.79
C PHE A 37 -0.31 8.65 19.60
N SER A 38 -1.18 9.37 18.90
CA SER A 38 -2.24 10.20 19.50
C SER A 38 -3.24 9.41 20.36
N ASN A 39 -3.38 8.11 20.11
CA ASN A 39 -4.22 7.20 20.90
C ASN A 39 -3.53 6.67 22.17
N GLY A 40 -2.34 7.17 22.52
CA GLY A 40 -1.59 6.77 23.72
C GLY A 40 -0.77 5.49 23.57
N MET A 41 -0.64 4.96 22.35
CA MET A 41 0.22 3.81 22.05
C MET A 41 1.69 4.22 22.00
N ILE A 42 2.53 3.44 22.66
CA ILE A 42 3.95 3.74 22.84
C ILE A 42 4.78 2.60 22.27
N TYR A 43 5.77 2.90 21.44
CA TYR A 43 6.68 1.92 20.84
C TYR A 43 8.13 2.25 21.15
N SER A 44 8.88 1.28 21.66
CA SER A 44 10.31 1.43 21.98
C SER A 44 11.22 1.19 20.77
N SER A 45 10.64 0.78 19.64
CA SER A 45 11.34 0.48 18.41
C SER A 45 10.71 1.17 17.20
N ALA A 46 11.56 1.56 16.25
CA ALA A 46 11.14 2.16 15.00
C ALA A 46 12.14 1.87 13.89
N SER A 47 11.68 1.88 12.64
CA SER A 47 12.58 1.80 11.49
C SER A 47 12.17 2.74 10.37
N ARG A 48 13.15 3.17 9.57
CA ARG A 48 12.95 3.98 8.37
C ARG A 48 13.86 3.51 7.25
N ILE A 49 13.33 3.51 6.03
CA ILE A 49 14.14 3.29 4.83
C ILE A 49 14.79 4.61 4.42
N LEU A 50 16.09 4.58 4.16
CA LEU A 50 16.80 5.73 3.60
C LEU A 50 16.49 5.83 2.11
N CYS A 51 16.52 7.06 1.60
CA CYS A 51 16.29 7.27 0.19
C CYS A 51 17.38 6.57 -0.62
N LEU A 52 16.94 5.72 -1.55
CA LEU A 52 17.85 5.09 -2.49
C LEU A 52 18.37 6.16 -3.45
N GLN A 53 19.60 6.59 -3.21
CA GLN A 53 20.27 7.47 -4.16
C GLN A 53 20.37 6.74 -5.50
N ASN A 54 20.03 7.50 -6.52
CA ASN A 54 19.82 7.06 -7.87
C ASN A 54 21.08 6.41 -8.47
N GLU A 55 20.89 5.27 -9.16
CA GLU A 55 21.73 4.71 -10.22
C GLU A 55 21.82 5.71 -11.40
N ILE A 56 22.32 6.92 -11.16
CA ILE A 56 22.64 7.82 -12.26
C ILE A 56 23.89 7.24 -12.88
N ASN A 57 23.82 6.89 -14.18
CA ASN A 57 24.93 6.73 -15.11
C ASN A 57 26.05 7.74 -14.80
N ARG A 58 26.89 7.42 -13.84
CA ARG A 58 28.01 8.22 -13.41
C ARG A 58 29.15 7.25 -13.30
N THR A 59 30.10 7.45 -14.20
CA THR A 59 31.39 6.78 -14.32
C THR A 59 32.26 6.89 -13.05
N ARG A 60 31.73 7.37 -11.92
CA ARG A 60 32.43 7.46 -10.64
C ARG A 60 31.54 6.92 -9.51
N PRO A 61 32.07 6.03 -8.65
CA PRO A 61 31.36 5.61 -7.45
C PRO A 61 31.13 6.82 -6.56
N HIS A 62 29.88 7.23 -6.41
CA HIS A 62 29.50 8.28 -5.48
C HIS A 62 29.40 7.64 -4.08
N MET A 63 30.37 7.91 -3.22
CA MET A 63 30.32 7.49 -1.83
C MET A 63 29.21 8.29 -1.12
N SER A 64 28.03 7.69 -1.02
CA SER A 64 26.90 8.29 -0.30
C SER A 64 27.14 8.16 1.20
N ARG A 65 27.40 9.30 1.86
CA ARG A 65 27.54 9.34 3.32
C ARG A 65 26.17 9.55 3.95
N VAL A 66 25.92 8.79 5.00
CA VAL A 66 24.77 8.94 5.88
C VAL A 66 25.32 9.37 7.23
N PHE A 67 24.73 10.41 7.80
CA PHE A 67 25.06 10.87 9.15
C PHE A 67 23.88 10.57 10.05
N ILE A 68 24.13 9.85 11.13
CA ILE A 68 23.12 9.56 12.16
C ILE A 68 23.53 10.34 13.40
N GLU A 69 22.66 11.24 13.82
CA GLU A 69 22.81 12.04 15.03
C GLU A 69 21.77 11.58 16.04
N ILE A 70 22.20 11.41 17.28
CA ILE A 70 21.39 10.90 18.38
C ILE A 70 21.56 11.87 19.53
N SER A 71 20.45 12.34 20.06
CA SER A 71 20.45 13.32 21.14
C SER A 71 19.31 13.04 22.10
N THR A 72 19.52 13.31 23.38
CA THR A 72 18.47 13.27 24.40
C THR A 72 18.75 14.35 25.44
N SER A 73 17.69 14.88 26.05
CA SER A 73 17.75 15.76 27.21
C SER A 73 17.57 15.00 28.53
N ASN A 74 17.48 13.67 28.48
CA ASN A 74 17.25 12.86 29.65
C ASN A 74 18.48 12.88 30.59
N VAL A 75 18.20 13.00 31.88
CA VAL A 75 19.22 13.00 32.93
C VAL A 75 19.69 11.56 33.22
N ASP A 76 18.80 10.59 33.04
CA ASP A 76 19.08 9.18 33.25
C ASP A 76 19.73 8.53 32.01
N LEU A 77 20.50 7.47 32.25
CA LEU A 77 21.14 6.71 31.18
C LEU A 77 20.10 5.97 30.33
N ILE A 78 20.14 6.23 29.02
CA ILE A 78 19.29 5.56 28.03
C ILE A 78 20.09 4.48 27.30
N ASP A 79 19.67 3.24 27.45
CA ASP A 79 20.18 2.12 26.67
C ASP A 79 19.43 2.06 25.33
N TYR A 80 20.18 2.25 24.24
CA TYR A 80 19.65 2.20 22.87
C TYR A 80 20.57 1.40 21.94
N SER A 81 20.00 0.94 20.84
CA SER A 81 20.73 0.27 19.77
C SER A 81 20.32 0.81 18.41
N ILE A 82 21.28 0.88 17.50
CA ILE A 82 21.06 1.27 16.11
C ILE A 82 21.62 0.19 15.22
N GLN A 83 20.79 -0.29 14.31
CA GLN A 83 21.16 -1.27 13.32
C GLN A 83 20.90 -0.71 11.92
N LEU A 84 21.90 -0.86 11.06
CA LEU A 84 21.80 -0.58 9.63
C LEU A 84 21.63 -1.91 8.90
N GLU A 85 20.51 -2.05 8.22
CA GLU A 85 20.18 -3.24 7.43
C GLU A 85 20.25 -2.89 5.94
N ASN A 86 20.95 -3.70 5.15
CA ASN A 86 20.90 -3.60 3.69
C ASN A 86 19.80 -4.51 3.15
N ILE A 87 18.69 -3.90 2.70
CA ILE A 87 17.57 -4.63 2.13
C ILE A 87 17.88 -4.94 0.66
N THR A 88 18.04 -6.22 0.35
CA THR A 88 18.24 -6.74 -1.02
C THR A 88 16.92 -7.08 -1.70
N GLU A 89 15.94 -7.59 -0.95
CA GLU A 89 14.61 -8.01 -1.44
C GLU A 89 13.59 -6.88 -1.37
N PHE A 90 13.90 -5.74 -2.01
CA PHE A 90 12.97 -4.61 -2.10
C PHE A 90 12.44 -4.41 -3.53
N LEU A 91 12.89 -5.22 -4.49
CA LEU A 91 12.43 -5.17 -5.88
C LEU A 91 11.29 -6.15 -6.09
N LEU A 92 10.16 -5.66 -6.60
CA LEU A 92 9.05 -6.50 -7.00
C LEU A 92 9.23 -6.97 -8.45
N GLU A 93 8.86 -8.22 -8.68
CA GLU A 93 8.79 -8.84 -9.99
C GLU A 93 7.35 -9.31 -10.25
N THR A 94 6.89 -9.20 -11.49
CA THR A 94 5.57 -9.68 -11.88
C THR A 94 5.50 -11.21 -11.80
N GLY A 95 4.44 -11.74 -11.20
CA GLY A 95 4.21 -13.18 -11.04
C GLY A 95 4.92 -13.81 -9.84
N VAL A 96 5.75 -13.05 -9.12
CA VAL A 96 6.45 -13.53 -7.92
C VAL A 96 5.72 -13.01 -6.68
N SER A 97 5.36 -13.93 -5.79
CA SER A 97 4.78 -13.58 -4.48
C SER A 97 5.91 -13.37 -3.47
N GLN A 98 5.90 -12.21 -2.81
CA GLN A 98 6.89 -11.86 -1.79
C GLN A 98 6.20 -11.62 -0.45
N GLN A 99 6.74 -12.22 0.61
CA GLN A 99 6.24 -12.07 1.97
C GLN A 99 6.98 -10.94 2.68
N PHE A 100 6.26 -10.22 3.53
CA PHE A 100 6.83 -9.17 4.34
C PHE A 100 6.10 -9.05 5.68
N SER A 101 6.75 -8.39 6.61
CA SER A 101 6.20 -8.06 7.92
C SER A 101 6.28 -6.56 8.15
N VAL A 102 5.22 -5.99 8.72
CA VAL A 102 5.05 -4.54 8.89
C VAL A 102 4.41 -4.23 10.24
N SER A 103 4.77 -3.09 10.83
CA SER A 103 4.19 -2.57 12.08
C SER A 103 3.93 -1.06 11.99
N PRO A 104 3.27 -0.44 12.99
CA PRO A 104 3.02 1.00 12.99
C PRO A 104 4.26 1.89 12.97
N THR A 105 5.40 1.41 13.46
CA THR A 105 6.66 2.17 13.49
C THR A 105 7.73 1.60 12.55
N MET A 106 7.44 0.46 11.92
CA MET A 106 8.31 -0.21 10.95
C MET A 106 7.57 -0.46 9.63
N PRO A 107 7.45 0.57 8.77
CA PRO A 107 6.88 0.44 7.44
C PRO A 107 7.75 -0.44 6.52
N PHE A 108 7.09 -1.08 5.56
CA PHE A 108 7.75 -1.87 4.53
C PHE A 108 7.60 -1.20 3.16
N TYR A 109 8.65 -1.30 2.33
CA TYR A 109 8.70 -0.65 1.03
C TYR A 109 9.18 -1.62 -0.04
N TYR A 110 8.47 -1.66 -1.14
CA TYR A 110 8.93 -2.28 -2.37
C TYR A 110 9.06 -1.24 -3.49
N LYS A 111 9.95 -1.50 -4.42
CA LYS A 111 10.14 -0.74 -5.65
C LYS A 111 9.72 -1.61 -6.82
N PHE A 112 8.94 -1.03 -7.73
CA PHE A 112 8.63 -1.65 -9.01
C PHE A 112 8.95 -0.68 -10.14
N THR A 113 9.48 -1.21 -11.24
CA THR A 113 9.72 -0.46 -12.48
C THR A 113 8.95 -1.15 -13.59
N PHE A 114 8.08 -0.42 -14.27
CA PHE A 114 7.30 -0.97 -15.37
C PHE A 114 8.23 -1.40 -16.52
N PRO A 115 8.10 -2.64 -17.02
CA PRO A 115 8.70 -3.03 -18.28
C PRO A 115 8.16 -2.18 -19.45
N PRO A 116 8.91 -1.99 -20.55
CA PRO A 116 8.52 -1.11 -21.66
C PRO A 116 7.15 -1.43 -22.28
N ASP A 117 6.77 -2.70 -22.29
CA ASP A 117 5.55 -3.20 -22.95
C ASP A 117 4.36 -3.35 -22.00
N ILE A 118 4.48 -2.93 -20.74
CA ILE A 118 3.44 -3.07 -19.72
C ILE A 118 2.95 -1.69 -19.29
N GLU A 119 1.72 -1.35 -19.69
CA GLU A 119 1.09 -0.06 -19.36
C GLU A 119 0.51 0.00 -17.95
N HIS A 120 0.14 -1.14 -17.38
CA HIS A 120 -0.42 -1.22 -16.03
C HIS A 120 -0.13 -2.58 -15.39
N VAL A 121 -0.16 -2.61 -14.06
CA VAL A 121 -0.03 -3.84 -13.27
C VAL A 121 -1.15 -3.91 -12.25
N PHE A 122 -1.59 -5.13 -11.93
CA PHE A 122 -2.56 -5.38 -10.89
C PHE A 122 -1.83 -5.82 -9.62
N ILE A 123 -1.97 -5.03 -8.56
CA ILE A 123 -1.40 -5.33 -7.25
C ILE A 123 -2.40 -6.20 -6.50
N ASP A 124 -1.97 -7.36 -5.99
CA ASP A 124 -2.74 -8.19 -5.07
C ASP A 124 -1.97 -8.35 -3.76
N VAL A 125 -2.58 -7.93 -2.66
CA VAL A 125 -2.00 -8.01 -1.31
C VAL A 125 -2.93 -8.82 -0.44
N ARG A 126 -2.39 -9.83 0.24
CA ARG A 126 -3.15 -10.72 1.12
C ARG A 126 -2.44 -10.94 2.44
N SER A 127 -3.21 -11.00 3.50
CA SER A 127 -2.73 -11.28 4.85
C SER A 127 -3.71 -12.18 5.59
N PRO A 128 -3.22 -13.16 6.37
CA PRO A 128 -4.05 -13.92 7.31
C PRO A 128 -4.49 -13.07 8.52
N ASP A 129 -3.77 -11.99 8.83
CA ASP A 129 -4.09 -11.11 9.94
C ASP A 129 -5.13 -10.06 9.54
N GLN A 130 -5.89 -9.55 10.52
CA GLN A 130 -6.94 -8.54 10.31
C GLN A 130 -6.54 -7.12 10.73
N LEU A 131 -5.26 -6.88 11.03
CA LEU A 131 -4.78 -5.56 11.43
C LEU A 131 -4.93 -4.56 10.28
N CYS A 132 -5.51 -3.40 10.55
CA CYS A 132 -5.69 -2.35 9.57
C CYS A 132 -4.35 -1.83 9.07
N THR A 133 -4.20 -1.76 7.76
CA THR A 133 -2.94 -1.41 7.11
C THR A 133 -3.21 -0.50 5.93
N ILE A 134 -2.42 0.56 5.79
CA ILE A 134 -2.39 1.37 4.59
C ILE A 134 -1.47 0.72 3.57
N VAL A 135 -1.98 0.56 2.35
CA VAL A 135 -1.23 0.24 1.14
C VAL A 135 -1.19 1.49 0.29
N SER A 136 -0.02 2.06 0.07
CA SER A 136 0.14 3.32 -0.68
C SER A 136 1.10 3.15 -1.84
N VAL A 137 0.74 3.71 -2.99
CA VAL A 137 1.58 3.80 -4.17
C VAL A 137 2.09 5.22 -4.33
N GLN A 138 3.40 5.35 -4.41
CA GLN A 138 4.10 6.62 -4.40
C GLN A 138 5.09 6.67 -5.55
N SER A 139 5.40 7.87 -6.03
CA SER A 139 6.49 8.04 -7.01
C SER A 139 7.84 7.68 -6.39
N PHE A 140 8.74 7.07 -7.17
CA PHE A 140 10.12 6.82 -6.74
C PHE A 140 10.98 8.11 -6.79
N ASP A 141 10.61 9.07 -5.95
CA ASP A 141 11.27 10.35 -5.74
C ASP A 141 11.71 10.49 -4.26
N CYS A 142 12.66 11.38 -3.98
CA CYS A 142 13.17 11.61 -2.63
C CYS A 142 12.76 13.01 -2.14
N PRO A 143 12.41 13.20 -0.86
CA PRO A 143 12.42 12.22 0.22
C PRO A 143 11.25 11.22 0.16
N VAL A 144 11.44 10.02 0.69
CA VAL A 144 10.33 9.08 0.95
C VAL A 144 9.47 9.69 2.06
N TYR A 145 8.14 9.66 1.90
CA TYR A 145 7.23 10.22 2.89
C TYR A 145 7.39 9.52 4.25
N ASP A 146 7.33 10.32 5.32
CA ASP A 146 7.37 9.81 6.69
C ASP A 146 6.02 9.19 7.08
N ILE A 147 6.00 8.38 8.14
CA ILE A 147 4.80 7.68 8.64
C ILE A 147 3.61 8.62 8.82
N SER A 148 3.85 9.83 9.32
CA SER A 148 2.81 10.85 9.54
C SER A 148 2.17 11.36 8.25
N GLU A 149 2.86 11.23 7.11
CA GLU A 149 2.41 11.67 5.80
C GLU A 149 1.83 10.52 4.95
N ILE A 150 2.08 9.26 5.33
CA ILE A 150 1.50 8.08 4.68
C ILE A 150 -0.02 8.09 4.93
N GLY A 151 -0.80 8.31 3.87
CA GLY A 151 -2.27 8.29 3.92
C GLY A 151 -2.93 9.64 4.23
N THR A 152 -2.17 10.71 4.47
CA THR A 152 -2.71 12.03 4.88
C THR A 152 -2.41 13.15 3.88
N ARG A 153 -1.58 12.91 2.85
CA ARG A 153 -1.30 13.86 1.77
C ARG A 153 -1.23 13.17 0.40
N GLN A 154 -2.07 13.65 -0.53
CA GLN A 154 -2.03 13.47 -1.99
C GLN A 154 -1.23 12.25 -2.49
N GLY A 155 -1.91 11.12 -2.65
CA GLY A 155 -1.37 9.91 -3.26
C GLY A 155 -2.45 8.83 -3.44
N HIS A 156 -2.14 7.80 -4.23
CA HIS A 156 -3.00 6.62 -4.36
C HIS A 156 -2.76 5.71 -3.16
N TYR A 157 -3.73 5.59 -2.26
CA TYR A 157 -3.66 4.67 -1.13
C TYR A 157 -5.01 4.00 -0.87
N GLN A 158 -4.95 2.82 -0.24
CA GLN A 158 -6.10 2.07 0.21
C GLN A 158 -5.82 1.51 1.60
N THR A 159 -6.87 1.32 2.39
CA THR A 159 -6.80 0.61 3.67
C THR A 159 -7.17 -0.85 3.45
N MET A 160 -6.53 -1.75 4.18
CA MET A 160 -6.82 -3.18 4.14
C MET A 160 -6.85 -3.81 5.53
N ALA A 161 -7.91 -4.56 5.81
CA ALA A 161 -7.95 -5.49 6.94
C ALA A 161 -7.24 -6.80 6.58
N SER A 162 -7.58 -7.45 5.47
CA SER A 162 -6.94 -8.72 5.04
C SER A 162 -6.51 -8.73 3.58
N ILE A 163 -7.23 -8.04 2.70
CA ILE A 163 -6.98 -8.03 1.25
C ILE A 163 -7.01 -6.58 0.76
N ALA A 164 -6.09 -6.23 -0.14
CA ALA A 164 -6.18 -5.05 -0.99
C ALA A 164 -5.74 -5.42 -2.40
N SER A 165 -6.51 -5.02 -3.39
CA SER A 165 -6.15 -5.24 -4.78
C SER A 165 -6.60 -4.08 -5.67
N PHE A 166 -5.71 -3.57 -6.51
CA PHE A 166 -5.99 -2.43 -7.39
C PHE A 166 -5.00 -2.34 -8.55
N ASN A 167 -5.41 -1.62 -9.61
CA ASN A 167 -4.56 -1.38 -10.77
C ASN A 167 -3.72 -0.12 -10.59
N VAL A 168 -2.50 -0.15 -11.11
CA VAL A 168 -1.59 0.99 -11.16
C VAL A 168 -1.08 1.16 -12.59
N TYR A 169 -1.18 2.36 -13.12
CA TYR A 169 -0.81 2.67 -14.50
C TYR A 169 0.57 3.33 -14.57
N ALA A 170 1.37 2.95 -15.57
CA ALA A 170 2.68 3.54 -15.82
C ALA A 170 2.60 5.05 -16.11
N SER A 171 1.50 5.49 -16.73
CA SER A 171 1.22 6.90 -17.05
C SER A 171 1.13 7.80 -15.82
N GLU A 172 0.83 7.25 -14.64
CA GLU A 172 0.83 7.99 -13.36
C GLU A 172 2.26 8.32 -12.88
N PHE A 173 3.29 7.65 -13.43
CA PHE A 173 4.70 7.79 -13.02
C PHE A 173 5.63 8.20 -14.17
N PRO A 174 5.36 9.29 -14.90
CA PRO A 174 5.96 9.59 -16.20
C PRO A 174 7.48 9.89 -16.16
N LYS A 175 8.04 10.21 -15.00
CA LYS A 175 9.47 10.55 -14.87
C LYS A 175 10.39 9.34 -15.04
N ARG A 176 9.97 8.18 -14.52
CA ARG A 176 10.83 6.99 -14.36
C ARG A 176 10.11 5.67 -14.62
N ASN A 177 8.80 5.70 -14.87
CA ASN A 177 7.95 4.50 -14.90
C ASN A 177 8.23 3.60 -13.69
N THR A 178 8.44 4.20 -12.53
CA THR A 178 8.86 3.53 -11.30
C THR A 178 8.04 4.07 -10.14
N PHE A 179 7.48 3.16 -9.35
CA PHE A 179 6.76 3.50 -8.13
C PHE A 179 7.35 2.76 -6.91
N LEU A 180 7.03 3.29 -5.73
CA LEU A 180 7.21 2.66 -4.44
C LEU A 180 5.86 2.19 -3.92
N LEU A 181 5.79 0.92 -3.53
CA LEU A 181 4.66 0.34 -2.82
C LEU A 181 4.99 0.32 -1.33
N VAL A 182 4.20 1.04 -0.55
CA VAL A 182 4.43 1.29 0.87
C VAL A 182 3.34 0.63 1.70
N PHE A 183 3.76 -0.08 2.73
CA PHE A 183 2.90 -0.75 3.68
C PHE A 183 3.14 -0.18 5.08
N LEU A 184 2.06 0.16 5.77
CA LEU A 184 2.10 0.68 7.13
C LEU A 184 0.88 0.20 7.92
N VAL A 185 1.11 -0.52 9.02
CA VAL A 185 0.01 -0.90 9.93
C VAL A 185 -0.46 0.34 10.68
N GLN A 186 -1.77 0.56 10.73
CA GLN A 186 -2.32 1.66 11.51
C GLN A 186 -2.26 1.34 13.02
N PRO A 187 -2.04 2.36 13.87
CA PRO A 187 -2.07 2.19 15.31
C PRO A 187 -3.48 1.79 15.81
N THR A 188 -4.52 2.08 15.03
CA THR A 188 -5.92 1.69 15.27
C THR A 188 -6.52 1.00 14.05
N ASP A 189 -7.57 0.21 14.27
CA ASP A 189 -8.30 -0.48 13.19
C ASP A 189 -9.46 0.34 12.62
N THR A 190 -9.61 1.59 13.06
CA THR A 190 -10.73 2.49 12.73
C THR A 190 -10.93 2.71 11.24
N ASP A 191 -9.86 2.77 10.46
CA ASP A 191 -9.97 3.06 9.02
C ASP A 191 -10.36 1.83 8.18
N CYS A 192 -10.38 0.65 8.81
CA CYS A 192 -10.76 -0.61 8.18
C CYS A 192 -12.07 -1.20 8.73
N LEU A 193 -12.49 -0.77 9.92
CA LEU A 193 -13.74 -1.19 10.54
C LEU A 193 -14.84 -0.15 10.27
N ASN A 194 -16.08 -0.62 10.10
CA ASN A 194 -17.23 0.26 10.11
C ASN A 194 -17.52 0.73 11.54
N ASP A 195 -18.10 1.93 11.70
CA ASP A 195 -18.37 2.58 13.01
C ASP A 195 -19.11 1.72 14.05
N GLN A 196 -19.71 0.59 13.65
CA GLN A 196 -20.47 -0.30 14.53
C GLN A 196 -19.64 -1.37 15.27
N GLU A 197 -18.38 -1.59 14.90
CA GLU A 197 -17.49 -2.61 15.53
C GLU A 197 -16.39 -1.99 16.41
N GLN A 198 -16.59 -0.76 16.88
CA GLN A 198 -15.67 -0.09 17.80
C GLN A 198 -15.81 -0.64 19.24
N THR A 199 -15.48 -1.92 19.48
CA THR A 199 -15.51 -2.51 20.83
C THR A 199 -14.14 -2.73 21.46
N PHE A 200 -13.06 -2.23 20.87
CA PHE A 200 -11.74 -2.26 21.52
C PHE A 200 -11.37 -0.90 22.12
N ILE A 201 -11.81 -0.67 23.35
CA ILE A 201 -11.20 0.34 24.23
C ILE A 201 -9.81 -0.20 24.58
N GLN A 202 -8.80 0.20 23.81
CA GLN A 202 -7.40 -0.10 24.16
C GLN A 202 -6.99 0.84 25.30
N PRO A 203 -6.50 0.33 26.43
CA PRO A 203 -6.11 1.19 27.54
C PRO A 203 -4.97 2.12 27.11
N ALA A 204 -5.09 3.41 27.43
CA ALA A 204 -4.03 4.38 27.20
C ALA A 204 -2.79 4.02 28.02
N GLY A 205 -1.60 4.16 27.45
CA GLY A 205 -0.33 3.90 28.14
C GLY A 205 0.19 2.46 28.04
N VAL A 206 -0.34 1.63 27.13
CA VAL A 206 0.26 0.32 26.84
C VAL A 206 1.49 0.49 25.96
N ILE A 207 2.60 -0.10 26.41
CA ILE A 207 3.91 -0.04 25.77
C ILE A 207 4.10 -1.30 24.91
N ASP A 208 4.58 -1.12 23.69
CA ASP A 208 4.98 -2.17 22.74
C ASP A 208 3.90 -3.23 22.46
N ILE A 209 2.65 -2.80 22.19
CA ILE A 209 1.66 -3.73 21.64
C ILE A 209 2.19 -4.25 20.30
N GLN A 210 2.36 -5.57 20.20
CA GLN A 210 2.80 -6.25 18.98
C GLN A 210 1.70 -6.22 17.91
N ARG A 211 1.46 -5.04 17.31
CA ARG A 211 0.69 -4.86 16.09
C ARG A 211 1.62 -5.09 14.91
N GLN A 212 1.91 -6.36 14.65
CA GLN A 212 2.74 -6.78 13.52
C GLN A 212 1.88 -7.60 12.57
N LYS A 213 1.90 -7.25 11.31
CA LYS A 213 1.13 -7.92 10.27
C LYS A 213 2.06 -8.58 9.27
N ASN A 214 1.83 -9.86 9.02
CA ASN A 214 2.50 -10.59 7.96
C ASN A 214 1.60 -10.61 6.73
N ALA A 215 2.14 -10.20 5.58
CA ALA A 215 1.38 -10.12 4.35
C ALA A 215 2.22 -10.61 3.18
N THR A 216 1.53 -11.00 2.11
CA THR A 216 2.12 -11.38 0.84
C THR A 216 1.62 -10.43 -0.22
N VAL A 217 2.53 -9.94 -1.06
CA VAL A 217 2.22 -9.12 -2.22
C VAL A 217 2.60 -9.86 -3.49
N THR A 218 1.75 -9.78 -4.49
CA THR A 218 1.97 -10.32 -5.82
C THR A 218 1.57 -9.27 -6.85
N LEU A 219 2.43 -9.04 -7.84
CA LEU A 219 2.10 -8.21 -8.99
C LEU A 219 1.68 -9.09 -10.15
N HIS A 220 0.46 -8.89 -10.65
CA HIS A 220 -0.02 -9.58 -11.82
C HIS A 220 0.14 -8.69 -13.06
N PRO A 221 0.63 -9.25 -14.18
CA PRO A 221 0.61 -8.55 -15.45
C PRO A 221 -0.84 -8.29 -15.87
N PRO A 222 -1.06 -7.31 -16.77
CA PRO A 222 -2.40 -7.00 -17.25
C PRO A 222 -3.00 -8.22 -17.96
N ALA A 223 -4.31 -8.41 -17.80
CA ALA A 223 -5.01 -9.52 -18.44
C ALA A 223 -4.87 -9.39 -19.97
N ASN A 224 -4.63 -10.53 -20.64
CA ASN A 224 -4.49 -10.54 -22.09
C ASN A 224 -5.81 -10.09 -22.75
N TYR A 225 -5.76 -9.02 -23.56
CA TYR A 225 -6.91 -8.45 -24.27
C TYR A 225 -7.70 -9.48 -25.10
N ASN A 226 -7.07 -10.58 -25.52
CA ASN A 226 -7.75 -11.67 -26.23
C ASN A 226 -8.93 -12.25 -25.44
N PHE A 227 -8.82 -12.37 -24.12
CA PHE A 227 -9.92 -12.89 -23.30
C PHE A 227 -11.09 -11.90 -23.24
N LEU A 228 -10.79 -10.60 -23.21
CA LEU A 228 -11.79 -9.53 -23.24
C LEU A 228 -12.58 -9.56 -24.55
N TYR A 229 -11.91 -9.72 -25.69
CA TYR A 229 -12.59 -9.85 -26.98
C TYR A 229 -13.52 -11.07 -27.03
N ILE A 230 -13.07 -12.22 -26.53
CA ILE A 230 -13.90 -13.42 -26.47
C ILE A 230 -15.16 -13.16 -25.65
N ALA A 231 -15.06 -12.53 -24.48
CA ALA A 231 -16.21 -12.18 -23.65
C ALA A 231 -17.19 -11.21 -24.33
N ILE A 232 -16.68 -10.22 -25.08
CA ILE A 232 -17.51 -9.27 -25.83
C ILE A 232 -18.23 -9.98 -26.98
N PHE A 233 -17.53 -10.78 -27.77
CA PHE A 233 -18.15 -11.48 -28.90
C PHE A 233 -19.16 -12.55 -28.46
N THR A 234 -18.90 -13.25 -27.34
CA THR A 234 -19.85 -14.24 -26.81
C THR A 234 -21.13 -13.59 -26.32
N THR A 235 -21.03 -12.45 -25.61
CA THR A 235 -22.21 -11.71 -25.14
C THR A 235 -23.03 -11.15 -26.31
N ILE A 236 -22.39 -10.52 -27.29
CA ILE A 236 -23.07 -10.03 -28.51
C ILE A 236 -23.75 -11.17 -29.27
N GLY A 237 -23.05 -12.29 -29.45
CA GLY A 237 -23.59 -13.47 -30.13
C GLY A 237 -24.83 -14.04 -29.45
N LEU A 238 -24.84 -14.08 -28.12
CA LEU A 238 -25.99 -14.53 -27.33
C LEU A 238 -27.20 -13.60 -27.51
N PHE A 239 -26.99 -12.28 -27.46
CA PHE A 239 -28.07 -11.31 -27.71
C PHE A 239 -28.64 -11.43 -29.12
N LEU A 240 -27.79 -11.54 -30.16
CA LEU A 240 -28.24 -11.71 -31.53
C LEU A 240 -29.03 -13.00 -31.74
N MET A 241 -28.62 -14.09 -31.08
CA MET A 241 -29.35 -15.35 -31.14
C MET A 241 -30.74 -15.22 -30.52
N ILE A 242 -30.86 -14.55 -29.37
CA ILE A 242 -32.16 -14.28 -28.73
C ILE A 242 -33.05 -13.43 -29.64
N TYR A 243 -32.52 -12.36 -30.25
CA TYR A 243 -33.28 -11.52 -31.17
C TYR A 243 -33.73 -12.28 -32.41
N PHE A 244 -32.88 -13.16 -32.94
CA PHE A 244 -33.23 -14.01 -34.09
C PHE A 244 -34.34 -15.00 -33.74
N VAL A 245 -34.28 -15.63 -32.55
CA VAL A 245 -35.35 -16.51 -32.06
C VAL A 245 -36.65 -15.73 -31.86
N ALA A 246 -36.61 -14.55 -31.24
CA ALA A 246 -37.79 -13.70 -31.07
C ALA A 246 -38.40 -13.28 -32.42
N PHE A 247 -37.56 -12.89 -33.38
CA PHE A 247 -38.00 -12.51 -34.72
C PHE A 247 -38.63 -13.69 -35.46
N THR A 248 -38.03 -14.88 -35.40
CA THR A 248 -38.59 -16.08 -36.03
C THR A 248 -39.91 -16.51 -35.39
N ILE A 249 -40.07 -16.37 -34.07
CA ILE A 249 -41.35 -16.59 -33.38
C ILE A 249 -42.40 -15.58 -33.85
N MET A 250 -42.07 -14.29 -33.95
CA MET A 250 -42.98 -13.26 -34.47
C MET A 250 -43.40 -13.54 -35.93
N CYS A 251 -42.46 -13.90 -36.80
CA CYS A 251 -42.79 -14.20 -38.20
C CYS A 251 -43.64 -15.46 -38.36
N ARG A 252 -43.53 -16.42 -37.44
CA ARG A 252 -44.23 -17.71 -37.52
C ARG A 252 -45.62 -17.68 -36.89
N ASN A 253 -45.86 -16.77 -35.94
CA ASN A 253 -47.16 -16.56 -35.27
C ASN A 253 -47.58 -15.08 -35.37
N PRO A 254 -48.12 -14.63 -36.53
CA PRO A 254 -48.53 -13.24 -36.74
C PRO A 254 -49.66 -12.79 -35.80
N ASP A 255 -50.50 -13.73 -35.31
CA ASP A 255 -51.62 -13.44 -34.41
C ASP A 255 -51.19 -12.96 -33.00
N ILE A 256 -49.92 -13.14 -32.63
CA ILE A 256 -49.36 -12.66 -31.34
C ILE A 256 -49.14 -11.15 -31.36
N TYR A 257 -48.84 -10.55 -32.52
CA TYR A 257 -48.60 -9.12 -32.63
C TYR A 257 -49.87 -8.30 -32.37
N ASP A 258 -51.03 -8.83 -32.77
CA ASP A 258 -52.34 -8.18 -32.55
C ASP A 258 -52.77 -8.18 -31.08
N GLN A 259 -52.25 -9.08 -30.23
CA GLN A 259 -52.50 -9.07 -28.78
C GLN A 259 -51.55 -8.15 -28.00
N LEU A 260 -50.39 -7.80 -28.57
CA LEU A 260 -49.39 -6.89 -27.99
C LEU A 260 -49.49 -5.46 -28.53
N GLY A 261 -50.48 -5.17 -29.37
CA GLY A 261 -50.84 -3.82 -29.81
C GLY A 261 -51.18 -2.88 -28.63
N PRO A 262 -51.12 -1.55 -28.85
CA PRO A 262 -50.99 -0.51 -27.82
C PRO A 262 -52.19 -0.30 -26.87
N ASP A 263 -53.06 -1.29 -26.68
CA ASP A 263 -54.24 -1.18 -25.80
C ASP A 263 -53.99 -1.61 -24.34
N GLN A 264 -52.80 -2.13 -23.99
CA GLN A 264 -52.46 -2.45 -22.58
C GLN A 264 -51.62 -1.39 -21.86
N LEU A 265 -51.15 -0.33 -22.53
CA LEU A 265 -50.51 0.82 -21.88
C LEU A 265 -51.51 1.87 -21.35
N ARG A 266 -52.82 1.62 -21.48
CA ARG A 266 -53.88 2.51 -20.97
C ARG A 266 -54.57 1.99 -19.69
N LYS A 267 -54.05 0.92 -19.08
CA LYS A 267 -54.54 0.39 -17.79
C LYS A 267 -53.40 0.03 -16.84
N ILE A 268 -52.52 0.99 -16.57
CA ILE A 268 -51.85 1.17 -15.26
C ILE A 268 -51.85 2.67 -14.98
#